data_AF-A0A8X8ZZA3-F1
#
_entry.id   AF-A0A8X8ZZA3-F1
#
_cell.length_a   1.000
_cell.length_b   1.000
_cell.length_c   1.000
_cell.angle_alpha   90.00
_cell.angle_beta   90.00
_cell.angle_gamma   90.00
#
_symmetry.space_group_name_H-M   'P 1'
#
loop_
_entity.id
_entity.type
_entity.pdbx_description
1 polymer ?
#
loop_
_entity_poly.entity_id
_entity_poly.type
_entity_poly.pdbx_seq_one_letter_code
_entity_poly.pdbx_strand_id
1 'polypeptide(L)'
;MELVKNLYFPLFLVSNLFTSGPKPSKGARVFTIVNYSRETIWPAVYAGENFSGGGFALKNGKSCTFTAPVSWSGRIWGRTSCRFNHSSNG
;
A
#
# COMPACT_ATOMS: atom_id res chain seq x y z
N MET A 1 28.84 -46.17 16.04
CA MET A 1 28.01 -45.42 15.07
C MET A 1 26.69 -44.88 15.66
N GLU A 2 26.26 -45.29 16.86
CA GLU A 2 25.05 -44.71 17.51
C GLU A 2 25.34 -43.44 18.33
N LEU A 3 26.51 -43.38 18.96
CA LEU A 3 26.93 -42.20 19.74
C LEU A 3 27.00 -40.90 18.92
N VAL A 4 27.34 -40.99 17.64
CA VAL A 4 27.43 -39.82 16.75
C VAL A 4 26.02 -39.33 16.36
N LYS A 5 25.07 -40.26 16.13
CA LYS A 5 23.66 -39.94 15.79
C LYS A 5 22.94 -39.23 16.94
N ASN A 6 23.24 -39.63 18.18
CA ASN A 6 22.67 -39.01 19.39
C ASN A 6 23.16 -37.57 19.64
N LEU A 7 24.29 -37.17 19.07
CA LEU A 7 24.77 -35.79 19.14
C LEU A 7 24.18 -34.92 18.01
N TYR A 8 23.96 -35.49 16.82
CA TYR A 8 23.33 -34.79 15.69
C TYR A 8 21.84 -34.48 15.92
N PHE A 9 21.11 -35.37 16.59
CA PHE A 9 19.67 -35.23 16.85
C PHE A 9 19.29 -33.97 17.67
N PRO A 10 19.91 -33.67 18.83
CA PRO A 10 19.64 -32.44 19.57
C PRO A 10 20.18 -31.20 18.84
N LEU A 11 21.31 -31.29 18.14
CA LEU A 11 21.85 -30.19 17.32
C LEU A 11 20.89 -29.77 16.19
N PHE A 12 20.20 -30.74 15.57
CA PHE A 12 19.18 -30.46 14.55
C PHE A 12 17.93 -29.82 15.15
N LEU A 13 17.51 -30.22 16.35
CA LEU A 13 16.38 -29.63 17.09
C LEU A 13 16.66 -28.19 17.54
N VAL A 14 17.88 -27.90 18.01
CA VAL A 14 18.27 -26.54 18.45
C VAL A 14 18.44 -25.59 17.25
N SER A 15 18.90 -26.10 16.09
CA SER A 15 19.02 -25.33 14.84
C SER A 15 17.68 -24.78 14.33
N ASN A 16 16.59 -25.54 14.51
CA ASN A 16 15.25 -25.14 14.04
C ASN A 16 14.57 -24.09 14.95
N LEU A 17 15.03 -23.91 16.19
CA LEU A 17 14.47 -22.88 17.10
C LEU A 17 14.99 -21.46 16.80
N PHE A 18 16.15 -21.33 16.16
CA PHE A 18 16.79 -20.02 15.93
C PHE A 18 16.36 -19.32 14.64
N THR A 19 15.63 -19.97 13.74
CA THR A 19 15.28 -19.39 12.43
C THR A 19 13.98 -18.59 12.43
N SER A 20 13.20 -18.62 13.51
CA SER A 20 11.93 -17.89 13.63
C SER A 20 12.08 -16.63 14.50
N GLY A 21 12.79 -15.63 13.98
CA GLY A 21 12.75 -14.28 14.56
C GLY A 21 11.36 -13.63 14.43
N PRO A 22 11.02 -12.63 15.26
CA PRO A 22 9.77 -11.89 15.12
C PRO A 22 9.67 -11.29 13.71
N LYS A 23 8.64 -11.66 12.95
CA LYS A 23 8.34 -11.01 11.68
C LYS A 23 7.92 -9.57 12.00
N PRO A 24 8.53 -8.53 11.42
CA PRO A 24 8.09 -7.16 11.64
C PRO A 24 6.62 -7.04 11.23
N SER A 25 5.78 -6.56 12.16
CA SER A 25 4.37 -6.31 11.89
C SER A 25 4.28 -5.23 10.83
N LYS A 26 3.76 -5.59 9.65
CA LYS A 26 3.54 -4.64 8.58
C LYS A 26 2.31 -3.79 8.92
N GLY A 27 2.51 -2.54 9.33
CA GLY A 27 1.42 -1.61 9.62
C GLY A 27 0.59 -1.29 8.37
N ALA A 28 -0.72 -1.13 8.55
CA ALA A 28 -1.61 -0.67 7.48
C ALA A 28 -1.28 0.79 7.12
N ARG A 29 -1.18 1.09 5.82
CA ARG A 29 -0.97 2.46 5.32
C ARG A 29 -2.26 2.94 4.68
N VAL A 30 -3.09 3.62 5.46
CA VAL A 30 -4.41 4.11 5.02
C VAL A 30 -4.32 5.59 4.74
N PHE A 31 -4.74 5.99 3.54
CA PHE A 31 -4.82 7.38 3.11
C PHE A 31 -6.27 7.77 2.90
N THR A 32 -6.69 8.90 3.47
CA THR A 32 -8.00 9.50 3.25
C THR A 32 -7.82 10.87 2.62
N ILE A 33 -8.34 11.03 1.41
CA ILE A 33 -8.36 12.30 0.68
C ILE A 33 -9.73 12.94 0.89
N VAL A 34 -9.77 14.17 1.37
CA VAL A 34 -11.02 14.94 1.59
C VAL A 34 -10.97 16.22 0.76
N ASN A 35 -12.06 16.52 0.05
CA ASN A 35 -12.19 17.77 -0.69
C ASN A 35 -12.97 18.81 0.12
N TYR A 36 -12.26 19.80 0.68
CA TYR A 36 -12.87 20.97 1.31
C TYR A 36 -13.03 22.18 0.37
N SER A 37 -12.56 22.08 -0.87
CA SER A 37 -12.71 23.14 -1.89
C SER A 37 -14.14 23.22 -2.39
N ARG A 38 -14.62 24.43 -2.74
CA ARG A 38 -15.99 24.65 -3.26
C ARG A 38 -16.25 23.98 -4.60
N GLU A 39 -15.21 23.64 -5.34
CA GLU A 39 -15.27 22.98 -6.64
C GLU A 39 -14.93 21.49 -6.55
N THR A 40 -15.26 20.73 -7.60
CA THR A 40 -14.77 19.37 -7.76
C THR A 40 -13.27 19.39 -8.01
N ILE A 41 -12.53 18.53 -7.31
CA ILE A 41 -11.11 18.29 -7.57
C ILE A 41 -10.92 16.90 -8.19
N TRP A 42 -9.78 16.68 -8.84
CA TRP A 42 -9.43 15.38 -9.41
C TRP A 42 -8.11 14.85 -8.83
N PRO A 43 -8.14 14.21 -7.65
CA PRO A 43 -6.95 13.65 -7.05
C PRO A 43 -6.37 12.53 -7.91
N ALA A 44 -5.06 12.48 -7.99
CA ALA A 44 -4.31 11.43 -8.65
C ALA A 44 -3.24 10.87 -7.69
N VAL A 45 -2.97 9.57 -7.84
CA VAL A 45 -2.08 8.81 -6.97
C VAL A 45 -1.16 7.97 -7.85
N TYR A 46 0.15 8.03 -7.62
CA TYR A 46 1.14 7.25 -8.34
C TYR A 46 2.22 6.74 -7.38
N ALA A 47 2.68 5.49 -7.37
CA ALA A 47 2.22 4.35 -8.16
C ALA A 47 0.87 3.88 -7.60
N GLY A 48 -0.20 4.08 -8.36
CA GLY A 48 -1.57 3.86 -7.90
C GLY A 48 -2.31 2.94 -8.84
N GLU A 49 -2.02 1.64 -8.79
CA GLU A 49 -2.76 0.64 -9.58
C GLU A 49 -4.27 0.68 -9.27
N ASN A 50 -4.63 1.11 -8.05
CA ASN A 50 -6.02 1.22 -7.60
C ASN A 50 -6.74 2.54 -7.98
N PHE A 51 -6.12 3.44 -8.75
CA PHE A 51 -6.68 4.78 -9.07
C PHE A 51 -6.95 5.01 -10.55
N SER A 52 -7.21 3.93 -11.29
CA SER A 52 -7.54 3.97 -12.72
C SER A 52 -6.46 4.65 -13.57
N GLY A 53 -5.21 4.73 -13.09
CA GLY A 53 -4.06 5.32 -13.78
C GLY A 53 -4.11 6.85 -13.99
N GLY A 54 -5.27 7.49 -13.89
CA GLY A 54 -5.49 8.89 -14.25
C GLY A 54 -6.08 9.77 -13.15
N GLY A 55 -6.40 9.22 -11.97
CA GLY A 55 -7.08 9.93 -10.89
C GLY A 55 -8.61 9.88 -11.01
N PHE A 56 -9.31 10.46 -10.05
CA PHE A 56 -10.78 10.35 -9.91
C PHE A 56 -11.42 11.68 -9.56
N ALA A 57 -12.71 11.86 -9.88
CA ALA A 57 -13.45 13.07 -9.48
C ALA A 57 -13.85 13.01 -8.00
N LEU A 58 -13.57 14.06 -7.24
CA LEU A 58 -13.97 14.19 -5.84
C LEU A 58 -14.74 15.51 -5.62
N LYS A 59 -16.06 15.39 -5.45
CA LYS A 59 -16.96 16.55 -5.24
C LYS A 59 -16.69 17.25 -3.89
N ASN A 60 -17.11 18.51 -3.77
CA ASN A 60 -17.04 19.26 -2.52
C ASN A 60 -17.65 18.46 -1.36
N GLY A 61 -16.97 18.45 -0.21
CA GLY A 61 -17.39 17.76 1.01
C GLY A 61 -17.30 16.23 0.94
N LYS A 62 -16.76 15.65 -0.13
CA LYS A 62 -16.59 14.19 -0.25
C LYS A 62 -15.17 13.76 0.08
N SER A 63 -15.06 12.48 0.45
CA SER A 63 -13.80 11.82 0.76
C SER A 63 -13.65 10.50 0.02
N CYS A 64 -12.40 10.08 -0.19
CA CYS A 64 -12.03 8.77 -0.69
C CYS A 64 -10.92 8.20 0.20
N THR A 65 -11.04 6.94 0.58
CA THR A 65 -10.06 6.24 1.41
C THR A 65 -9.48 5.06 0.66
N PHE A 66 -8.18 4.85 0.82
CA PHE A 66 -7.49 3.71 0.24
C PHE A 66 -6.36 3.20 1.11
N THR A 67 -6.03 1.93 0.92
CA THR A 67 -4.91 1.28 1.58
C THR A 67 -3.78 1.08 0.58
N ALA A 68 -2.61 1.63 0.91
CA ALA A 68 -1.41 1.43 0.12
C ALA A 68 -0.66 0.16 0.58
N PRO A 69 0.03 -0.55 -0.34
CA PRO A 69 0.96 -1.61 0.02
C PRO A 69 2.04 -1.15 1.00
N VAL A 70 2.58 -2.08 1.77
CA VAL A 70 3.59 -1.80 2.80
C VAL A 70 4.92 -1.32 2.20
N SER A 71 5.20 -1.66 0.95
CA SER A 71 6.36 -1.17 0.20
C SER A 71 6.04 0.05 -0.67
N TRP A 72 4.85 0.64 -0.53
CA TRP A 72 4.44 1.73 -1.39
C TRP A 72 5.34 2.96 -1.22
N SER A 73 5.80 3.46 -2.36
CA SER A 73 6.48 4.74 -2.52
C SER A 73 5.80 5.48 -3.67
N GLY A 74 5.36 6.71 -3.42
CA GLY A 74 4.53 7.40 -4.39
C GLY A 74 4.22 8.86 -4.06
N ARG A 75 3.33 9.44 -4.83
CA ARG A 75 2.90 10.83 -4.86
C ARG A 75 1.37 10.88 -4.92
N ILE A 76 0.81 11.87 -4.23
CA ILE A 76 -0.61 12.22 -4.26
C ILE A 76 -0.68 13.71 -4.58
N TRP A 77 -1.52 14.09 -5.53
CA TRP A 77 -1.74 15.51 -5.87
C TRP A 77 -3.19 15.73 -6.30
N GLY A 78 -3.68 16.96 -6.11
CA GLY A 78 -4.99 17.38 -6.59
C GLY A 78 -4.88 18.13 -7.92
N ARG A 79 -5.84 17.92 -8.81
CA ARG A 79 -6.04 18.75 -10.00
C ARG A 79 -7.35 19.52 -9.87
N THR A 80 -7.41 20.71 -10.45
CA THR A 80 -8.61 21.55 -10.50
C THR A 80 -8.95 21.87 -11.96
N SER A 81 -10.19 22.32 -12.20
CA SER A 81 -10.64 22.78 -13.53
C SER A 81 -10.44 21.79 -14.68
N CYS A 82 -10.39 20.47 -14.42
CA CYS A 82 -10.24 19.46 -15.46
C CYS A 82 -11.48 19.40 -16.36
N ARG A 83 -11.26 19.34 -17.68
CA ARG A 83 -12.29 19.13 -18.69
C ARG A 83 -11.98 17.85 -19.46
N PHE A 84 -12.75 16.81 -19.21
CA PHE A 84 -12.58 15.53 -19.90
C PHE A 84 -13.37 15.57 -21.20
N ASN A 85 -12.69 15.31 -22.31
CA ASN A 85 -13.36 15.10 -23.59
C ASN A 85 -13.96 13.67 -23.65
N HIS A 86 -14.68 13.36 -24.72
CA HIS A 86 -15.31 12.04 -24.91
C HIS A 86 -14.30 10.87 -24.95
N SER A 87 -13.00 11.16 -25.13
CA SER A 87 -11.91 10.20 -25.07
C SER A 87 -11.35 9.98 -23.66
N SER A 88 -11.98 10.54 -22.62
CA SER A 88 -11.56 10.42 -21.21
C SER A 88 -10.19 11.00 -20.88
N ASN A 89 -9.61 11.80 -21.77
CA ASN A 89 -8.36 12.51 -21.54
C ASN A 89 -8.69 13.96 -21.17
N GLY A 90 -8.10 14.44 -20.07
CA GLY A 90 -8.30 15.77 -19.51
C GLY A 90 -7.17 16.20 -18.61
#